data_AF-A0A942EG85-F1
#
_entry.id   AF-A0A942EG85-F1
#
_cell.length_a   1.000
_cell.length_b   1.000
_cell.length_c   1.000
_cell.angle_alpha   90.00
_cell.angle_beta   90.00
_cell.angle_gamma   90.00
#
_symmetry.space_group_name_H-M   'P 1'
#
loop_
_entity.id
_entity.type
_entity.pdbx_description
1 polymer ?
#
loop_
_entity_poly.entity_id
_entity_poly.type
_entity_poly.pdbx_seq_one_letter_code
_entity_poly.pdbx_strand_id
1 'polypeptide(L)'
;MTKILHALEQHLPCSVVSLGATETFVLAQETVLTERQIMTHAEAKVANLGIRRGHQHRGIRFPNLTARDALAKALREADILGRNLLINTPDSGQITKRVMKYHKIEPQYIFEAYLSESDRYR
;
A
#
# COMPACT_ATOMS: atom_id res chain seq x y z
N MET A 1 -5.03 -1.41 -20.11
CA MET A 1 -4.03 -2.31 -20.71
C MET A 1 -3.17 -1.65 -21.80
N THR A 2 -3.56 -0.49 -22.33
CA THR A 2 -2.86 0.22 -23.42
C THR A 2 -1.57 0.97 -23.03
N LYS A 3 -1.49 1.56 -21.82
CA LYS A 3 -0.30 2.32 -21.38
C LYS A 3 0.96 1.46 -21.25
N ILE A 4 0.86 0.26 -20.69
CA ILE A 4 2.01 -0.66 -20.51
C ILE A 4 2.53 -1.09 -21.89
N LEU A 5 1.65 -1.54 -22.79
CA LEU A 5 2.04 -1.94 -24.13
C LEU A 5 2.70 -0.79 -24.90
N HIS A 6 2.10 0.40 -24.84
CA HIS A 6 2.68 1.60 -25.45
C HIS A 6 4.06 1.93 -24.88
N ALA A 7 4.24 1.88 -23.56
CA ALA A 7 5.53 2.14 -22.94
C ALA A 7 6.59 1.10 -23.32
N LEU A 8 6.20 -0.18 -23.45
CA LEU A 8 7.08 -1.25 -23.91
C LEU A 8 7.49 -1.06 -25.37
N GLU A 9 6.53 -0.83 -26.26
CA GLU A 9 6.77 -0.64 -27.69
C GLU A 9 7.63 0.60 -27.98
N GLN A 10 7.46 1.67 -27.20
CA GLN A 10 8.16 2.94 -27.39
C GLN A 10 9.37 3.11 -26.47
N HIS A 11 9.73 2.10 -25.68
CA HIS A 11 10.82 2.15 -24.69
C HIS A 11 10.74 3.35 -23.73
N LEU A 12 9.53 3.71 -23.31
CA LEU A 12 9.30 4.81 -22.37
C LEU A 12 9.33 4.31 -20.92
N PRO A 13 9.80 5.13 -19.96
CA PRO A 13 9.64 4.82 -18.54
C PRO A 13 8.17 4.59 -18.19
N CYS A 14 7.90 3.51 -17.44
CA CYS A 14 6.57 3.22 -16.90
C CYS A 14 6.72 2.55 -15.54
N SER A 15 6.19 3.22 -14.52
CA SER A 15 6.19 2.77 -13.14
C SER A 15 4.85 2.11 -12.79
N VAL A 16 4.93 0.91 -12.20
CA VAL A 16 3.77 0.17 -11.73
C VAL A 16 3.99 -0.13 -10.25
N VAL A 17 3.06 0.35 -9.41
CA VAL A 17 3.13 0.17 -7.96
C VAL A 17 1.88 -0.54 -7.48
N SER A 18 2.01 -1.48 -6.55
CA SER A 18 0.90 -2.10 -5.85
C SER A 18 0.66 -1.43 -4.49
N LEU A 19 -0.61 -1.17 -4.17
CA LEU A 19 -1.06 -0.66 -2.88
C LEU A 19 -1.89 -1.74 -2.20
N GLY A 20 -1.27 -2.42 -1.24
CA GLY A 20 -1.89 -3.44 -0.41
C GLY A 20 -2.35 -2.93 0.95
N ALA A 21 -2.74 -3.88 1.80
CA ALA A 21 -3.19 -3.59 3.16
C ALA A 21 -2.07 -3.01 4.04
N THR A 22 -0.85 -3.54 3.95
CA THR A 22 0.30 -3.04 4.73
C THR A 22 0.69 -1.63 4.28
N GLU A 23 0.77 -1.37 2.96
CA GLU A 23 1.06 -0.03 2.44
C GLU A 23 -0.04 0.98 2.81
N THR A 24 -1.31 0.55 2.78
CA THR A 24 -2.43 1.35 3.28
C THR A 24 -2.26 1.70 4.76
N PHE A 25 -1.85 0.72 5.58
CA PHE A 25 -1.60 0.92 7.01
C PHE A 25 -0.42 1.88 7.26
N VAL A 26 0.62 1.83 6.42
CA VAL A 26 1.72 2.82 6.43
C VAL A 26 1.23 4.24 6.16
N LEU A 27 0.38 4.42 5.14
CA LEU A 27 -0.17 5.73 4.78
C LEU A 27 -1.11 6.31 5.85
N ALA A 28 -1.75 5.45 6.64
CA ALA A 28 -2.75 5.82 7.63
C ALA A 28 -2.17 6.53 8.89
N GLN A 29 -0.86 6.46 9.11
CA GLN A 29 -0.18 7.02 10.27
C GLN A 29 -0.31 8.54 10.36
N GLU A 30 -0.88 9.04 11.46
CA GLU A 30 -1.11 10.48 11.70
C GLU A 30 -1.95 11.15 10.59
N THR A 31 -2.79 10.37 9.90
CA THR A 31 -3.70 10.87 8.86
C THR A 31 -5.12 10.40 9.15
N VAL A 32 -5.38 9.12 8.89
CA VAL A 32 -6.67 8.47 9.09
C VAL A 32 -6.72 7.76 10.44
N LEU A 33 -5.55 7.36 10.96
CA LEU A 33 -5.37 6.71 12.25
C LEU A 33 -4.39 7.54 13.09
N THR A 34 -4.71 7.68 14.37
CA THR A 34 -3.80 8.25 15.39
C THR A 34 -2.64 7.31 15.67
N GLU A 35 -1.53 7.82 16.19
CA GLU A 35 -0.37 7.02 16.62
C GLU A 35 -0.80 5.91 17.58
N ARG A 36 -1.68 6.19 18.55
CA ARG A 36 -2.20 5.18 19.46
C ARG A 36 -2.93 4.04 18.72
N GLN A 37 -3.75 4.37 17.71
CA GLN A 37 -4.44 3.36 16.90
C GLN A 37 -3.44 2.55 16.06
N ILE A 38 -2.42 3.19 15.49
CA ILE A 38 -1.34 2.52 14.76
C ILE A 38 -0.61 1.54 15.69
N MET A 39 -0.15 2.01 16.84
CA MET A 39 0.70 1.24 17.75
C MET A 39 -0.03 0.07 18.43
N THR A 40 -1.35 0.14 18.53
CA THR A 40 -2.17 -0.96 19.10
C THR A 40 -2.52 -2.04 18.07
N HIS A 41 -2.36 -1.77 16.77
CA HIS A 41 -2.69 -2.69 15.68
C HIS A 41 -1.71 -3.88 15.61
N ALA A 42 -2.22 -5.05 15.20
CA ALA A 42 -1.42 -6.29 15.10
C ALA A 42 -0.22 -6.15 14.15
N GLU A 43 -0.42 -5.44 13.03
CA GLU A 43 0.65 -5.20 12.04
C GLU A 43 1.83 -4.42 12.66
N ALA A 44 1.56 -3.39 13.47
CA ALA A 44 2.60 -2.62 14.15
C ALA A 44 3.30 -3.45 15.23
N LYS A 45 2.54 -4.25 15.99
CA LYS A 45 3.10 -5.16 17.00
C LYS A 45 4.09 -6.13 16.35
N VAL A 46 3.70 -6.82 15.28
CA VAL A 46 4.55 -7.77 14.55
C VAL A 46 5.76 -7.08 13.95
N ALA A 47 5.55 -5.95 13.27
CA ALA A 47 6.63 -5.17 12.66
C ALA A 47 7.70 -4.73 13.68
N ASN A 48 7.29 -4.37 14.88
CA ASN A 48 8.18 -3.88 15.93
C ASN A 48 8.91 -4.98 16.70
N LEU A 49 8.55 -6.26 16.54
CA LEU A 49 9.30 -7.39 17.13
C LEU A 49 10.74 -7.48 16.60
N GLY A 50 11.03 -6.85 15.46
CA GLY A 50 12.38 -6.85 14.89
C GLY A 50 12.80 -8.19 14.30
N ILE A 51 11.83 -9.05 13.94
CA ILE A 51 12.06 -10.31 13.24
C ILE A 51 12.74 -10.01 11.91
N ARG A 52 13.92 -10.58 11.65
CA ARG A 52 14.76 -10.24 10.48
C ARG A 52 14.55 -11.15 9.26
N ARG A 53 13.76 -12.23 9.39
CA ARG A 53 13.55 -13.24 8.33
C ARG A 53 12.25 -14.02 8.54
N GLY A 54 11.77 -14.65 7.46
CA GLY A 54 10.55 -15.45 7.46
C GLY A 54 9.27 -14.62 7.30
N HIS A 55 8.12 -15.29 7.28
CA HIS A 55 6.80 -14.69 6.99
C HIS A 55 6.43 -13.51 7.93
N GLN A 56 6.95 -13.50 9.15
CA GLN A 56 6.67 -12.45 10.14
C GLN A 56 7.63 -11.25 10.07
N HIS A 57 8.65 -11.30 9.21
CA HIS A 57 9.50 -10.14 8.97
C HIS A 57 8.69 -9.04 8.28
N ARG A 58 8.72 -7.84 8.86
CA ARG A 58 8.25 -6.62 8.20
C ARG A 58 9.46 -5.74 7.92
N GLY A 59 9.56 -5.23 6.69
CA GLY A 59 10.69 -4.38 6.26
C GLY A 59 10.70 -2.98 6.88
N ILE A 60 9.70 -2.65 7.68
CA ILE A 60 9.54 -1.36 8.36
C ILE A 60 9.09 -1.57 9.80
N ARG A 61 9.28 -0.56 10.64
CA ARG A 61 8.77 -0.46 12.02
C ARG A 61 7.79 0.70 12.13
N PHE A 62 6.98 0.72 13.19
CA PHE A 62 5.98 1.74 13.45
C PHE A 62 6.21 2.43 14.81
N PRO A 63 5.94 3.75 14.94
CA PRO A 63 5.59 4.64 13.84
C PRO A 63 6.80 4.92 12.95
N ASN A 64 6.57 5.20 11.67
CA ASN A 64 7.58 5.60 10.71
C ASN A 64 6.97 6.53 9.66
N LEU A 65 7.00 7.82 9.99
CA LEU A 65 6.46 8.89 9.13
C LEU A 65 7.34 9.11 7.88
N THR A 66 8.64 8.82 7.95
CA THR A 66 9.52 8.86 6.78
C THR A 66 9.08 7.85 5.73
N ALA A 67 8.77 6.62 6.13
CA ALA A 67 8.24 5.60 5.23
C ALA A 67 6.87 6.00 4.66
N ARG A 68 6.01 6.62 5.49
CA ARG A 68 4.72 7.17 5.04
C ARG A 68 4.90 8.20 3.94
N ASP A 69 5.74 9.21 4.16
CA ASP A 69 5.91 10.33 3.24
C ASP A 69 6.60 9.89 1.95
N ALA A 70 7.58 8.98 2.05
CA ALA A 70 8.24 8.37 0.90
C ALA A 70 7.25 7.55 0.05
N LEU A 71 6.40 6.73 0.68
CA LEU A 71 5.37 5.95 0.00
C LEU A 71 4.33 6.86 -0.67
N ALA A 72 3.85 7.90 0.03
CA ALA A 72 2.90 8.86 -0.52
C ALA A 72 3.47 9.61 -1.73
N LYS A 73 4.77 9.94 -1.72
CA LYS A 73 5.46 10.52 -2.87
C LYS A 73 5.51 9.53 -4.04
N ALA A 74 6.00 8.30 -3.79
CA ALA A 74 6.12 7.27 -4.82
C ALA A 74 4.76 6.96 -5.50
N LEU A 75 3.68 6.89 -4.73
CA LEU A 75 2.34 6.63 -5.25
C LEU A 75 1.77 7.79 -6.07
N ARG A 76 2.13 9.04 -5.77
CA ARG A 76 1.73 10.21 -6.57
C ARG A 76 2.46 10.29 -7.91
N GLU A 77 3.68 9.78 -7.96
CA GLU A 77 4.53 9.79 -9.15
C GLU A 77 4.34 8.54 -10.02
N ALA A 78 3.59 7.54 -9.54
CA ALA A 78 3.35 6.30 -10.26
C ALA A 78 2.43 6.50 -11.48
N ASP A 79 2.81 5.88 -12.61
CA ASP A 79 1.97 5.86 -13.82
C ASP A 79 0.73 4.98 -13.62
N ILE A 80 0.93 3.84 -12.95
CA ILE A 80 -0.10 2.81 -12.78
C ILE A 80 -0.10 2.35 -11.32
N LEU A 81 -1.29 2.39 -10.72
CA LEU A 81 -1.53 1.89 -9.38
C LEU A 81 -2.40 0.64 -9.39
N GLY A 82 -1.88 -0.47 -8.86
CA GLY A 82 -2.63 -1.68 -8.59
C GLY A 82 -3.17 -1.69 -7.17
N ARG A 83 -4.50 -1.68 -6.99
CA ARG A 83 -5.08 -1.86 -5.65
C ARG A 83 -5.18 -3.34 -5.35
N ASN A 84 -4.39 -3.80 -4.40
CA ASN A 84 -4.36 -5.18 -3.97
C ASN A 84 -5.02 -5.33 -2.60
N LEU A 85 -6.34 -5.23 -2.59
CA LEU A 85 -7.14 -5.30 -1.38
C LEU A 85 -7.94 -6.59 -1.37
N LEU A 86 -7.83 -7.35 -0.28
CA LEU A 86 -8.66 -8.53 -0.07
C LEU A 86 -10.12 -8.10 0.06
N ILE A 87 -10.96 -8.69 -0.79
CA ILE A 87 -12.40 -8.41 -0.93
C ILE A 87 -13.14 -8.51 0.42
N ASN A 88 -12.65 -9.34 1.35
CA ASN A 88 -13.37 -9.73 2.57
C ASN A 88 -13.01 -8.95 3.85
N THR A 89 -12.35 -7.79 3.75
CA THR A 89 -12.26 -6.85 4.90
C THR A 89 -12.91 -5.53 4.54
N PRO A 90 -14.18 -5.30 4.95
CA PRO A 90 -14.94 -4.09 4.60
C PRO A 90 -14.22 -2.76 4.91
N ASP A 91 -13.33 -2.77 5.91
CA ASP A 91 -12.60 -1.60 6.36
C ASP A 91 -11.36 -1.26 5.51
N SER A 92 -10.71 -2.24 4.89
CA SER A 92 -9.43 -1.98 4.19
C SER A 92 -9.63 -1.09 2.97
N GLY A 93 -10.65 -1.38 2.14
CA GLY A 93 -11.04 -0.54 1.01
C GLY A 93 -11.42 0.89 1.39
N GLN A 94 -12.08 1.08 2.53
CA GLN A 94 -12.45 2.42 3.00
C GLN A 94 -11.25 3.20 3.53
N ILE A 95 -10.38 2.55 4.31
CA ILE A 95 -9.14 3.18 4.79
C ILE A 95 -8.26 3.54 3.58
N THR A 96 -8.08 2.64 2.60
CA THR A 96 -7.32 2.94 1.38
C THR A 96 -7.85 4.18 0.66
N LYS A 97 -9.17 4.29 0.46
CA LYS A 97 -9.77 5.49 -0.16
C LYS A 97 -9.49 6.75 0.66
N ARG A 98 -9.59 6.68 1.99
CA ARG A 98 -9.35 7.83 2.88
C ARG A 98 -7.89 8.27 2.84
N VAL A 99 -6.94 7.34 2.88
CA VAL A 99 -5.50 7.68 2.82
C VAL A 99 -5.12 8.21 1.44
N MET A 100 -5.64 7.64 0.35
CA MET A 100 -5.41 8.17 -1.00
C MET A 100 -5.92 9.60 -1.13
N LYS A 101 -7.13 9.87 -0.63
CA LYS A 101 -7.70 11.23 -0.62
C LYS A 101 -6.86 12.20 0.21
N TYR A 102 -6.43 11.80 1.42
CA TYR A 102 -5.61 12.64 2.28
C TYR A 102 -4.28 13.02 1.61
N HIS A 103 -3.60 12.03 1.01
CA HIS A 103 -2.30 12.20 0.38
C HIS A 103 -2.35 12.68 -1.07
N LYS A 104 -3.55 12.97 -1.61
CA LYS A 104 -3.77 13.39 -3.01
C LYS A 104 -3.15 12.42 -4.02
N ILE A 105 -3.35 11.13 -3.79
CA ILE A 105 -2.87 10.05 -4.67
C ILE A 105 -3.93 9.83 -5.76
N GLU A 106 -3.67 10.38 -6.93
CA GLU A 106 -4.56 10.35 -8.11
C GLU A 106 -3.78 9.86 -9.35
N PRO A 107 -3.38 8.58 -9.39
CA PRO A 107 -2.64 8.01 -10.51
C PRO A 107 -3.49 8.00 -11.79
N GLN A 108 -2.83 8.16 -12.94
CA GLN A 108 -3.51 8.22 -14.24
C GLN A 108 -4.26 6.92 -14.58
N TYR A 109 -3.71 5.78 -14.14
CA TYR A 109 -4.32 4.48 -14.34
C TYR A 109 -4.40 3.72 -13.02
N ILE A 110 -5.58 3.18 -12.73
CA ILE A 110 -5.82 2.29 -11.60
C ILE A 110 -6.28 0.94 -12.14
N PHE A 111 -5.76 -0.15 -11.58
CA PHE A 111 -6.32 -1.48 -11.79
C PHE A 111 -6.61 -2.15 -10.45
N GLU A 112 -7.70 -2.91 -10.40
CA GLU A 112 -8.04 -3.73 -9.24
C GLU A 112 -7.35 -5.08 -9.36
N ALA A 113 -6.42 -5.36 -8.46
CA ALA A 113 -5.82 -6.67 -8.28
C ALA A 113 -6.63 -7.41 -7.20
N TYR A 114 -7.69 -8.10 -7.62
CA TYR A 114 -8.49 -8.89 -6.68
C TYR A 114 -7.68 -10.13 -6.26
N LEU A 115 -7.30 -10.20 -4.98
CA LEU A 115 -6.82 -11.45 -4.38
C LEU A 115 -8.00 -12.31 -3.93
N SER A 116 -7.93 -13.59 -4.25
CA SER A 116 -8.84 -14.62 -3.77
C SER A 116 -8.39 -15.13 -2.39
N GLU A 117 -9.29 -15.70 -1.58
CA GLU A 117 -8.91 -16.28 -0.27
C GLU A 117 -7.87 -17.40 -0.38
N SER A 118 -7.81 -18.10 -1.51
CA SER A 118 -6.77 -19.10 -1.80
C SER A 118 -5.36 -18.52 -1.88
N ASP A 119 -5.22 -17.21 -2.08
CA ASP A 119 -3.93 -16.54 -2.17
C ASP A 119 -3.35 -16.17 -0.78
N ARG A 120 -4.13 -16.34 0.31
CA ARG A 120 -3.70 -16.02 1.68
C ARG A 120 -2.92 -17.14 2.37
N TYR A 121 -2.96 -18.35 1.84
CA TYR A 121 -2.41 -19.58 2.44
C TYR A 121 -1.29 -20.22 1.59
N ARG A 122 -0.74 -19.49 0.62
CA ARG A 122 0.45 -19.87 -0.14
C ARG A 122 1.66 -19.12 0.39
#